data_AF-A0A959SFR3-F1
#
_entry.id   AF-A0A959SFR3-F1
#
_cell.length_a   1.000
_cell.length_b   1.000
_cell.length_c   1.000
_cell.angle_alpha   90.00
_cell.angle_beta   90.00
_cell.angle_gamma   90.00
#
_symmetry.space_group_name_H-M   'P 1'
#
loop_
_entity.id
_entity.type
_entity.pdbx_description
1 polymer ?
#
loop_
_entity_poly.entity_id
_entity_poly.type
_entity_poly.pdbx_seq_one_letter_code
_entity_poly.pdbx_strand_id
1 'polypeptide(L)'
;LELTEQGFPAVAAEINESPEFQACPNIADSDDDAFALIVLAANLTEAQRILGPGVDKRIASLAISKFAQATNLNVPDLEREVRELKGQMDRLNFPSKNTVYAMGKVLFQRYELFCYQDSYFREMKAPNPIILKRLNGLMGYFIWNWKEVNEQYRIV
;
A
#
# COMPACT_ATOMS: atom_id res chain seq x y z
N LEU A 1 3.89 -11.05 5.37
CA LEU A 1 5.10 -10.31 5.74
C LEU A 1 6.24 -10.69 4.82
N GLU A 2 6.54 -11.98 4.64
CA GLU A 2 7.58 -12.42 3.68
C GLU A 2 7.52 -11.75 2.29
N LEU A 3 6.33 -11.65 1.67
CA LEU A 3 6.16 -10.96 0.38
C LEU A 3 6.60 -9.48 0.44
N THR A 4 6.30 -8.77 1.52
CA THR A 4 6.66 -7.35 1.68
C THR A 4 8.12 -7.21 2.04
N GLU A 5 8.64 -8.02 2.96
CA GLU A 5 10.04 -8.01 3.39
C GLU A 5 11.01 -8.30 2.21
N GLN A 6 10.67 -9.29 1.36
CA GLN A 6 11.49 -9.64 0.21
C GLN A 6 11.29 -8.70 -0.98
N GLY A 7 10.10 -8.12 -1.12
CA GLY A 7 9.75 -7.27 -2.25
C GLY A 7 10.06 -5.78 -2.05
N PHE A 8 10.09 -5.30 -0.80
CA PHE A 8 10.31 -3.90 -0.49
C PHE A 8 11.69 -3.36 -0.92
N PRO A 9 12.80 -4.10 -0.86
CA PRO A 9 14.09 -3.62 -1.36
C PRO A 9 14.03 -3.15 -2.83
N ALA A 10 13.23 -3.80 -3.67
CA ALA A 10 13.02 -3.35 -5.06
C ALA A 10 12.23 -2.02 -5.13
N VAL A 11 11.28 -1.81 -4.22
CA VAL A 11 10.54 -0.54 -4.10
C VAL A 11 11.45 0.57 -3.56
N ALA A 12 12.27 0.27 -2.54
CA ALA A 12 13.24 1.21 -1.97
C ALA A 12 14.30 1.62 -3.01
N ALA A 13 14.85 0.66 -3.77
CA ALA A 13 15.76 0.93 -4.88
C ALA A 13 15.13 1.82 -5.94
N GLU A 14 13.90 1.51 -6.37
CA GLU A 14 13.15 2.35 -7.32
C GLU A 14 13.00 3.79 -6.81
N ILE A 15 12.76 4.00 -5.51
CA ILE A 15 12.65 5.34 -4.91
C ILE A 15 14.02 6.03 -4.84
N ASN A 16 15.04 5.35 -4.35
CA ASN A 16 16.37 5.92 -4.11
C ASN A 16 17.12 6.26 -5.41
N GLU A 17 16.88 5.48 -6.46
CA GLU A 17 17.52 5.64 -7.78
C GLU A 17 16.71 6.52 -8.74
N SER A 18 15.55 7.04 -8.31
CA SER A 18 14.65 7.82 -9.17
C SER A 18 15.26 9.16 -9.58
N PRO A 19 15.46 9.43 -10.89
CA PRO A 19 16.00 10.69 -11.37
C PRO A 19 15.03 11.87 -11.22
N GLU A 20 13.75 11.62 -10.93
CA GLU A 20 12.74 12.65 -10.68
C GLU A 20 12.91 13.33 -9.31
N PHE A 21 13.76 12.78 -8.43
CA PHE A 21 14.10 13.43 -7.17
C PHE A 21 15.36 14.29 -7.30
N GLN A 22 15.32 15.46 -6.68
CA GLN A 22 16.45 16.39 -6.57
C GLN A 22 17.51 15.91 -5.57
N ALA A 23 17.14 15.02 -4.66
CA ALA A 23 18.03 14.38 -3.69
C ALA A 23 17.53 12.96 -3.40
N CYS A 24 18.45 12.04 -3.10
CA CYS A 24 18.10 10.67 -2.74
C CYS A 24 17.34 10.63 -1.40
N PRO A 25 16.15 9.99 -1.35
CA PRO A 25 15.40 9.82 -0.10
C PRO A 25 16.09 8.94 0.95
N ASN A 26 17.04 8.11 0.52
CA ASN A 26 17.84 7.21 1.37
C ASN A 26 16.98 6.26 2.24
N ILE A 27 15.93 5.69 1.63
CA ILE A 27 15.09 4.67 2.26
C ILE A 27 15.92 3.40 2.46
N ALA A 28 15.88 2.85 3.68
CA ALA A 28 16.54 1.58 3.97
C ALA A 28 15.70 0.39 3.50
N ASP A 29 16.37 -0.68 3.06
CA ASP A 29 15.72 -1.93 2.64
C ASP A 29 14.87 -2.58 3.74
N SER A 30 15.11 -2.24 5.00
CA SER A 30 14.38 -2.72 6.17
C SER A 30 13.26 -1.80 6.66
N ASP A 31 13.02 -0.66 6.00
CA ASP A 31 11.99 0.31 6.39
C ASP A 31 10.63 -0.05 5.76
N ASP A 32 10.23 -1.32 5.86
CA ASP A 32 9.06 -1.85 5.13
C ASP A 32 7.74 -1.82 5.92
N ASP A 33 7.76 -1.39 7.19
CA ASP A 33 6.60 -1.39 8.08
C ASP A 33 5.40 -0.64 7.48
N ALA A 34 5.62 0.61 7.06
CA ALA A 34 4.57 1.43 6.45
C ALA A 34 4.11 0.83 5.11
N PHE A 35 5.03 0.20 4.36
CA PHE A 35 4.71 -0.47 3.10
C PHE A 35 3.85 -1.72 3.32
N ALA A 36 4.16 -2.54 4.32
CA ALA A 36 3.40 -3.73 4.67
C ALA A 36 1.95 -3.38 5.04
N LEU A 37 1.75 -2.29 5.78
CA LEU A 37 0.42 -1.77 6.10
C LEU A 37 -0.35 -1.29 4.86
N ILE A 38 0.34 -0.62 3.92
CA ILE A 38 -0.26 -0.22 2.63
C ILE A 38 -0.71 -1.46 1.84
N VAL A 39 0.12 -2.49 1.75
CA VAL A 39 -0.20 -3.75 1.06
C VAL A 39 -1.38 -4.46 1.73
N LEU A 40 -1.43 -4.50 3.06
CA LEU A 40 -2.55 -5.08 3.81
C LEU A 40 -3.85 -4.33 3.50
N ALA A 41 -3.86 -3.00 3.65
CA ALA A 41 -5.05 -2.17 3.42
C ALA A 41 -5.55 -2.27 1.97
N ALA A 42 -4.63 -2.30 1.01
CA ALA A 42 -4.95 -2.44 -0.41
C ALA A 42 -5.61 -3.79 -0.70
N ASN A 43 -5.03 -4.89 -0.21
CA ASN A 43 -5.60 -6.22 -0.41
C ASN A 43 -6.95 -6.39 0.29
N LEU A 44 -7.14 -5.86 1.49
CA LEU A 44 -8.44 -5.89 2.16
C LEU A 44 -9.50 -5.06 1.43
N THR A 45 -9.07 -4.01 0.71
CA THR A 45 -9.96 -3.21 -0.14
C THR A 45 -10.39 -4.00 -1.38
N GLU A 46 -9.46 -4.70 -2.04
CA GLU A 46 -9.79 -5.59 -3.16
C GLU A 46 -10.62 -6.80 -2.74
N ALA A 47 -10.28 -7.42 -1.61
CA ALA A 47 -11.05 -8.53 -1.03
C ALA A 47 -12.50 -8.11 -0.82
N GLN A 48 -12.75 -6.95 -0.22
CA GLN A 48 -14.09 -6.42 0.01
C GLN A 48 -14.91 -6.20 -1.27
N ARG A 49 -14.26 -5.92 -2.40
CA ARG A 49 -14.94 -5.75 -3.70
C ARG A 49 -15.37 -7.08 -4.32
N ILE A 50 -14.69 -8.16 -3.99
CA ILE A 50 -14.93 -9.50 -4.54
C ILE A 50 -15.78 -10.35 -3.59
N LEU A 51 -15.51 -10.27 -2.30
CA LEU A 51 -16.18 -11.04 -1.27
C LEU A 51 -17.51 -10.39 -0.88
N GLY A 52 -18.53 -11.22 -0.66
CA GLY A 52 -19.84 -10.74 -0.24
C GLY A 52 -19.85 -10.13 1.17
N PRO A 53 -20.88 -9.35 1.52
CA PRO A 53 -21.02 -8.76 2.84
C PRO A 53 -21.01 -9.83 3.95
N GLY A 54 -20.23 -9.59 5.00
CA GLY A 54 -20.05 -10.50 6.13
C GLY A 54 -18.80 -11.36 6.00
N VAL A 55 -18.60 -12.00 4.84
CA VAL A 55 -17.38 -12.77 4.54
C VAL A 55 -16.18 -11.84 4.46
N ASP A 56 -16.33 -10.70 3.77
CA ASP A 56 -15.33 -9.63 3.71
C ASP A 56 -14.84 -9.19 5.11
N LYS A 57 -15.77 -8.99 6.04
CA LYS A 57 -15.47 -8.58 7.42
C LYS A 57 -14.74 -9.66 8.21
N ARG A 58 -15.15 -10.92 8.06
CA ARG A 58 -14.49 -12.07 8.71
C ARG A 58 -13.06 -12.22 8.19
N ILE A 59 -12.85 -12.14 6.89
CA ILE A 59 -11.52 -12.19 6.27
C ILE A 59 -10.65 -11.02 6.73
N ALA A 60 -11.20 -9.80 6.75
CA ALA A 60 -10.48 -8.63 7.23
C ALA A 60 -10.05 -8.77 8.70
N SER A 61 -10.95 -9.18 9.59
CA SER A 61 -10.64 -9.37 11.01
C SER A 61 -9.57 -10.46 11.23
N LEU A 62 -9.65 -11.58 10.51
CA LEU A 62 -8.65 -12.64 10.57
C LEU A 62 -7.28 -12.20 10.03
N ALA A 63 -7.26 -11.48 8.90
CA ALA A 63 -6.04 -10.96 8.31
C ALA A 63 -5.35 -9.96 9.25
N ILE A 64 -6.12 -9.03 9.83
CA ILE A 64 -5.61 -8.05 10.79
C ILE A 64 -5.08 -8.75 12.05
N SER A 65 -5.81 -9.72 12.58
CA SER A 65 -5.37 -10.48 13.77
C SER A 65 -4.05 -11.22 13.52
N LYS A 66 -3.92 -11.88 12.36
CA LYS A 66 -2.67 -12.55 11.97
C LYS A 66 -1.53 -11.58 11.74
N PHE A 67 -1.79 -10.44 11.11
CA PHE A 67 -0.79 -9.40 10.89
C PHE A 67 -0.28 -8.85 12.22
N ALA A 68 -1.20 -8.48 13.12
CA ALA A 68 -0.87 -8.00 14.46
C ALA A 68 -0.01 -9.00 15.25
N GLN A 69 -0.35 -10.29 15.19
CA GLN A 69 0.45 -11.34 15.82
C GLN A 69 1.87 -11.40 15.24
N ALA A 70 2.00 -11.27 13.92
CA ALA A 70 3.28 -11.40 13.23
C ALA A 70 4.18 -10.16 13.41
N THR A 71 3.60 -8.97 13.59
CA THR A 71 4.32 -7.71 13.85
C THR A 71 4.36 -7.33 15.34
N ASN A 72 3.82 -8.17 16.23
CA ASN A 72 3.68 -7.89 17.67
C ASN A 72 2.96 -6.55 17.98
N LEU A 73 2.00 -6.18 17.14
CA LEU A 73 1.15 -5.00 17.32
C LEU A 73 -0.15 -5.34 18.05
N ASN A 74 -0.78 -4.33 18.65
CA ASN A 74 -2.10 -4.47 19.23
C ASN A 74 -3.18 -4.49 18.14
N VAL A 75 -4.11 -5.45 18.20
CA VAL A 75 -5.18 -5.63 17.19
C VAL A 75 -6.07 -4.39 17.05
N PRO A 76 -6.67 -3.84 18.13
CA PRO A 76 -7.45 -2.60 18.05
C PRO A 76 -6.72 -1.42 17.39
N ASP A 77 -5.44 -1.22 17.72
CA ASP A 77 -4.64 -0.14 17.13
C ASP A 77 -4.41 -0.36 15.63
N LEU A 78 -4.09 -1.59 15.23
CA LEU A 78 -3.91 -1.96 13.83
C LEU A 78 -5.22 -1.85 13.04
N GLU A 79 -6.36 -2.24 13.62
CA GLU A 79 -7.68 -2.05 12.98
C GLU A 79 -7.99 -0.58 12.70
N ARG A 80 -7.64 0.31 13.65
CA ARG A 80 -7.78 1.76 13.47
C ARG A 80 -6.86 2.25 12.35
N GLU A 81 -5.59 1.86 12.38
CA GLU A 81 -4.62 2.30 11.38
C GLU A 81 -4.98 1.83 9.97
N VAL A 82 -5.37 0.56 9.79
CA VAL A 82 -5.84 0.03 8.51
C VAL A 82 -7.08 0.79 8.01
N ARG A 83 -8.02 1.12 8.91
CA ARG A 83 -9.22 1.88 8.54
C ARG A 83 -8.89 3.29 8.08
N GLU A 84 -8.01 3.98 8.80
CA GLU A 84 -7.53 5.32 8.43
C GLU A 84 -6.80 5.29 7.10
N LEU A 85 -5.95 4.28 6.88
CA LEU A 85 -5.20 4.10 5.65
C LEU A 85 -6.12 3.86 4.45
N LYS A 86 -7.13 2.97 4.58
CA LYS A 86 -8.16 2.78 3.55
C LYS A 86 -8.88 4.11 3.22
N GLY A 87 -9.24 4.88 4.25
CA GLY A 87 -9.87 6.20 4.06
C GLY A 87 -8.94 7.24 3.40
N GLN A 88 -7.63 7.18 3.63
CA GLN A 88 -6.65 8.00 2.91
C GLN A 88 -6.54 7.57 1.44
N MET A 89 -6.43 6.26 1.19
CA MET A 89 -6.40 5.69 -0.16
C MET A 89 -7.63 6.12 -0.97
N ASP A 90 -8.83 6.00 -0.42
CA ASP A 90 -10.07 6.39 -1.11
C ASP A 90 -10.08 7.89 -1.48
N ARG A 91 -9.69 8.76 -0.54
CA ARG A 91 -9.63 10.22 -0.78
C ARG A 91 -8.60 10.60 -1.84
N LEU A 92 -7.41 9.99 -1.80
CA LEU A 92 -6.34 10.27 -2.74
C LEU A 92 -6.59 9.67 -4.12
N ASN A 93 -7.36 8.59 -4.20
CA ASN A 93 -7.68 7.94 -5.45
C ASN A 93 -8.75 8.70 -6.24
N PHE A 94 -9.67 9.42 -5.58
CA PHE A 94 -10.79 10.09 -6.25
C PHE A 94 -10.32 11.02 -7.39
N PRO A 95 -10.98 10.98 -8.58
CA PRO A 95 -12.16 10.18 -8.94
C PRO A 95 -11.87 8.75 -9.45
N SER A 96 -10.60 8.32 -9.48
CA SER A 96 -10.19 6.97 -9.85
C SER A 96 -10.59 5.93 -8.78
N LYS A 97 -10.67 4.67 -9.20
CA LYS A 97 -10.86 3.49 -8.33
C LYS A 97 -9.67 2.52 -8.37
N ASN A 98 -8.56 2.96 -8.96
CA ASN A 98 -7.36 2.15 -9.15
C ASN A 98 -6.58 2.00 -7.83
N THR A 99 -6.51 0.79 -7.30
CA THR A 99 -5.92 0.51 -5.98
C THR A 99 -4.40 0.68 -5.97
N VAL A 100 -3.69 0.27 -7.02
CA VAL A 100 -2.22 0.47 -7.09
C VAL A 100 -1.86 1.96 -7.18
N TYR A 101 -2.69 2.77 -7.84
CA TYR A 101 -2.53 4.22 -7.85
C TYR A 101 -2.71 4.84 -6.47
N ALA A 102 -3.69 4.35 -5.69
CA ALA A 102 -3.88 4.77 -4.31
C ALA A 102 -2.71 4.37 -3.41
N MET A 103 -2.16 3.17 -3.60
CA MET A 103 -0.95 2.70 -2.90
C MET A 103 0.22 3.64 -3.15
N GLY A 104 0.52 3.97 -4.42
CA GLY A 104 1.62 4.87 -4.76
C GLY A 104 1.49 6.26 -4.13
N LYS A 105 0.27 6.84 -4.10
CA LYS A 105 0.05 8.14 -3.44
C LYS A 105 0.22 8.11 -1.94
N VAL A 106 -0.27 7.05 -1.28
CA VAL A 106 -0.12 6.90 0.17
C VAL A 106 1.34 6.63 0.53
N LEU A 107 2.07 5.86 -0.29
CA LEU A 107 3.51 5.67 -0.14
C LEU A 107 4.24 7.01 -0.14
N PHE A 108 3.94 7.88 -1.10
CA PHE A 108 4.48 9.24 -1.16
C PHE A 108 4.24 10.06 0.12
N GLN A 109 3.09 9.89 0.76
CA GLN A 109 2.80 10.56 2.04
C GLN A 109 3.55 9.92 3.20
N ARG A 110 3.56 8.59 3.29
CA ARG A 110 4.12 7.84 4.42
C ARG A 110 5.64 7.95 4.52
N TYR A 111 6.33 8.01 3.38
CA TYR A 111 7.78 8.17 3.30
C TYR A 111 8.20 9.62 3.00
N GLU A 112 7.28 10.57 3.14
CA GLU A 112 7.51 12.01 2.97
C GLU A 112 8.15 12.41 1.63
N LEU A 113 7.91 11.63 0.57
CA LEU A 113 8.66 11.71 -0.70
C LEU A 113 8.51 13.03 -1.45
N PHE A 114 7.49 13.83 -1.12
CA PHE A 114 7.29 15.14 -1.74
C PHE A 114 8.46 16.09 -1.52
N CYS A 115 9.18 15.97 -0.40
CA CYS A 115 10.27 16.89 -0.07
C CYS A 115 11.51 16.70 -0.97
N TYR A 116 11.62 15.55 -1.63
CA TYR A 116 12.72 15.24 -2.56
C TYR A 116 12.43 15.64 -4.00
N GLN A 117 11.18 16.02 -4.32
CA GLN A 117 10.80 16.44 -5.67
C GLN A 117 11.15 17.90 -5.95
N ASP A 118 11.11 18.30 -7.22
CA ASP A 118 11.16 19.71 -7.59
C ASP A 118 10.05 20.56 -6.94
N SER A 119 10.25 21.88 -6.93
CA SER A 119 9.36 22.81 -6.24
C SER A 119 7.92 22.73 -6.74
N TYR A 120 7.72 22.50 -8.04
CA TYR A 120 6.38 22.42 -8.63
C TYR A 120 5.57 21.25 -8.03
N PHE A 121 6.13 20.04 -8.04
CA PHE A 121 5.44 18.88 -7.47
C PHE A 121 5.35 18.91 -5.94
N ARG A 122 6.37 19.47 -5.28
CA ARG A 122 6.43 19.62 -3.82
C ARG A 122 5.34 20.56 -3.30
N GLU A 123 5.19 21.74 -3.89
CA GLU A 123 4.18 22.73 -3.49
C GLU A 123 2.76 22.23 -3.69
N MET A 124 2.53 21.50 -4.79
CA MET A 124 1.24 20.88 -5.08
C MET A 124 0.94 19.64 -4.21
N LYS A 125 1.91 19.14 -3.45
CA LYS A 125 1.84 17.85 -2.74
C LYS A 125 1.38 16.73 -3.66
N ALA A 126 1.90 16.72 -4.89
CA ALA A 126 1.56 15.77 -5.94
C ALA A 126 2.80 14.96 -6.32
N PRO A 127 2.69 13.63 -6.51
CA PRO A 127 3.81 12.85 -7.01
C PRO A 127 4.11 13.23 -8.47
N ASN A 128 5.39 13.24 -8.84
CA ASN A 128 5.82 13.30 -10.21
C ASN A 128 5.24 12.08 -10.95
N PRO A 129 4.58 12.28 -12.10
CA PRO A 129 3.82 11.23 -12.77
C PRO A 129 4.70 10.07 -13.25
N ILE A 130 6.00 10.30 -13.53
CA ILE A 130 6.88 9.27 -14.07
C ILE A 130 7.23 8.26 -12.98
N ILE A 131 7.76 8.71 -11.84
CA ILE A 131 8.04 7.84 -10.69
C ILE A 131 6.76 7.18 -10.17
N LEU A 132 5.64 7.92 -10.09
CA LEU A 132 4.38 7.33 -9.65
C LEU A 132 3.93 6.18 -10.56
N LYS A 133 4.11 6.31 -11.88
CA LYS A 133 3.80 5.24 -12.83
C LYS A 133 4.67 4.00 -12.60
N ARG A 134 5.98 4.17 -12.36
CA ARG A 134 6.90 3.04 -12.09
C ARG A 134 6.55 2.35 -10.78
N LEU A 135 6.32 3.11 -9.72
CA LEU A 135 5.84 2.58 -8.43
C LEU A 135 4.52 1.83 -8.59
N ASN A 136 3.52 2.36 -9.31
CA ASN A 136 2.25 1.65 -9.52
C ASN A 136 2.46 0.28 -10.21
N GLY A 137 3.45 0.17 -11.10
CA GLY A 137 3.85 -1.09 -11.70
C GLY A 137 4.36 -2.09 -10.65
N LEU A 138 5.23 -1.64 -9.74
CA LEU A 138 5.72 -2.45 -8.63
C LEU A 138 4.60 -2.85 -7.67
N MET A 139 3.75 -1.90 -7.26
CA MET A 139 2.61 -2.13 -6.37
C MET A 139 1.67 -3.23 -6.88
N GLY A 140 1.55 -3.38 -8.20
CA GLY A 140 0.75 -4.42 -8.83
C GLY A 140 1.15 -5.84 -8.43
N TYR A 141 2.43 -6.11 -8.17
CA TYR A 141 2.90 -7.43 -7.75
C TYR A 141 2.51 -7.79 -6.31
N PHE A 142 2.04 -6.81 -5.52
CA PHE A 142 1.63 -7.01 -4.13
C PHE A 142 0.11 -7.15 -3.96
N ILE A 143 -0.66 -7.06 -5.06
CA ILE A 143 -2.12 -7.25 -5.04
C ILE A 143 -2.47 -8.67 -5.47
N TRP A 144 -3.25 -9.37 -4.65
CA TRP A 144 -3.74 -10.69 -4.99
C TRP A 144 -4.89 -10.64 -5.99
N ASN A 145 -4.95 -11.66 -6.85
CA ASN A 145 -6.12 -11.92 -7.68
C ASN A 145 -7.24 -12.51 -6.80
N TRP A 146 -8.00 -11.65 -6.12
CA TRP A 146 -9.04 -12.07 -5.18
C TRP A 146 -10.17 -12.87 -5.82
N LYS A 147 -10.41 -12.72 -7.13
CA LYS A 147 -11.36 -13.57 -7.86
C LYS A 147 -10.89 -15.02 -7.89
N GLU A 148 -9.66 -15.23 -8.31
CA GLU A 148 -9.04 -16.55 -8.35
C GLU A 148 -8.92 -17.17 -6.95
N VAL A 149 -8.52 -16.37 -5.95
CA VAL A 149 -8.49 -16.83 -4.55
C VAL A 149 -9.90 -17.28 -4.09
N ASN A 150 -10.94 -16.49 -4.38
CA ASN A 150 -12.30 -16.84 -3.99
C ASN A 150 -12.80 -18.12 -4.70
N GLU A 151 -12.47 -18.29 -5.98
CA GLU A 151 -12.85 -19.47 -6.77
C GLU A 151 -12.12 -20.75 -6.30
N GLN A 152 -10.81 -20.67 -6.06
CA GLN A 152 -9.99 -21.81 -5.63
C GLN A 152 -10.37 -22.29 -4.23
N TYR A 153 -10.52 -21.38 -3.29
CA TYR A 153 -10.77 -21.72 -1.88
C TYR A 153 -12.26 -21.76 -1.51
N ARG A 154 -13.16 -21.39 -2.44
CA ARG A 154 -14.61 -21.32 -2.25
C ARG A 154 -14.98 -20.64 -0.93
N ILE A 155 -14.50 -19.42 -0.74
CA ILE A 155 -14.65 -18.69 0.53
C ILE A 155 -16.16 -18.43 0.76
N VAL A 156 -16.69 -18.93 1.89
CA VAL A 156 -18.11 -18.85 2.30
C VAL A 156 -18.32 -18.26 3.69
#